data_AF-A0AAW9EF43-F1
#
_entry.id   AF-A0AAW9EF43-F1
#
_cell.length_a   1.000
_cell.length_b   1.000
_cell.length_c   1.000
_cell.angle_alpha   90.00
_cell.angle_beta   90.00
_cell.angle_gamma   90.00
#
_symmetry.space_group_name_H-M   'P 1'
#
loop_
_entity.id
_entity.type
_entity.pdbx_description
1 polymer ?
#
loop_
_entity_poly.entity_id
_entity_poly.type
_entity_poly.pdbx_seq_one_letter_code
_entity_poly.pdbx_strand_id
1 'polypeptide(L)' 'VMYHICVELRHRSTERQLTHGELAREAGDLLDMWEKRLTEGKPVPPVRRAIAAPAADHGPTPIQLLLAKYNRNKSNGMV' A
#
# COMPACT_ATOMS: atom_id res chain seq x y z
N VAL A 1 18.50 -1.53 1.00
CA VAL A 1 18.63 -1.92 2.42
C VAL A 1 17.96 -0.90 3.33
N MET A 2 18.32 0.39 3.22
CA MET A 2 17.76 1.46 4.10
C MET A 2 16.23 1.49 4.18
N TYR A 3 15.52 1.35 3.05
CA TYR A 3 14.06 1.26 3.04
C TYR A 3 13.51 0.19 4.01
N HIS A 4 14.07 -1.02 3.97
CA HIS A 4 13.63 -2.13 4.81
C HIS A 4 13.92 -1.87 6.28
N ILE A 5 15.08 -1.26 6.60
CA ILE A 5 15.42 -0.87 7.97
C ILE A 5 14.42 0.16 8.49
N CYS A 6 14.13 1.22 7.73
CA CYS A 6 13.22 2.27 8.16
C CYS A 6 11.77 1.77 8.32
N VAL A 7 11.30 0.91 7.41
CA VAL A 7 9.96 0.31 7.50
C VAL A 7 9.83 -0.59 8.72
N GLU A 8 10.82 -1.45 8.96
CA GLU A 8 10.87 -2.35 10.11
C GLU A 8 10.94 -1.56 11.44
N LEU A 9 11.80 -0.54 11.50
CA LEU A 9 11.92 0.31 12.69
C LEU A 9 10.62 1.07 12.97
N ARG A 10 9.96 1.60 11.95
CA ARG A 10 8.65 2.26 12.09
C ARG A 10 7.58 1.29 12.60
N HIS A 11 7.56 0.06 12.07
CA HIS A 11 6.62 -0.97 12.49
C HIS A 11 6.80 -1.30 13.98
N ARG A 12 8.02 -1.64 14.40
CA ARG A 12 8.35 -1.96 15.81
C ARG A 12 8.08 -0.80 16.75
N SER A 13 8.44 0.42 16.34
CA SER A 13 8.18 1.64 17.13
C SER A 13 6.69 1.87 17.34
N THR A 14 5.87 1.68 16.30
CA THR A 14 4.41 1.90 16.36
C THR A 14 3.73 0.82 17.21
N GLU A 15 4.12 -0.44 17.06
CA GLU A 15 3.50 -1.55 17.80
C GLU A 15 3.86 -1.55 19.30
N ARG A 16 5.09 -1.17 19.64
CA ARG A 16 5.61 -1.25 21.01
C ARG A 16 5.67 0.08 21.75
N GLN A 17 5.27 1.19 21.11
CA GLN A 17 5.31 2.54 21.68
C GLN A 17 6.68 2.90 22.30
N LEU A 18 7.74 2.59 21.56
CA LEU A 18 9.11 2.71 22.06
C LEU A 18 9.47 4.14 22.44
N THR A 19 10.18 4.30 23.56
CA THR A 19 10.85 5.55 23.92
C THR A 19 12.04 5.82 22.99
N HIS A 20 12.59 7.03 23.01
CA HIS A 20 13.72 7.40 22.16
C HIS A 20 14.96 6.50 22.38
N GLY A 21 15.26 6.14 23.63
CA GLY A 21 16.39 5.27 23.94
C GLY A 21 16.20 3.83 23.44
N GLU A 22 14.99 3.30 23.57
CA GLU A 22 14.65 1.97 23.06
C GLU A 22 14.65 1.94 21.54
N LEU A 23 14.19 3.02 20.89
CA LEU A 23 14.23 3.18 19.45
C LEU A 23 15.67 3.17 18.91
N ALA A 24 16.58 3.88 19.59
CA ALA A 24 17.99 3.90 19.22
C ALA A 24 18.63 2.50 19.35
N ARG A 25 18.28 1.75 20.40
CA ARG A 25 18.77 0.38 20.58
C ARG A 25 18.25 -0.56 19.50
N GLU A 26 16.95 -0.55 19.23
CA GLU A 26 16.35 -1.35 18.14
C GLU A 26 16.92 -0.99 16.77
N ALA A 27 17.21 0.30 16.52
CA ALA A 27 17.90 0.71 15.30
C ALA A 27 19.31 0.10 15.18
N GLY A 28 20.06 0.05 16.29
CA GLY A 28 21.36 -0.62 16.35
C GLY A 28 21.26 -2.12 16.06
N ASP A 29 20.33 -2.81 16.70
CA ASP A 29 20.11 -4.25 16.50
C ASP A 29 19.71 -4.58 15.04
N LEU A 30 18.87 -3.74 14.44
CA LEU A 30 18.50 -3.88 13.03
C LEU A 30 19.70 -3.68 12.09
N LEU A 31 20.56 -2.69 12.37
CA LEU A 31 21.75 -2.44 11.56
C LEU A 31 22.74 -3.62 11.61
N ASP A 32 23.03 -4.14 12.80
CA ASP A 32 23.93 -5.30 12.99
C ASP A 32 23.41 -6.56 12.28
N MET A 33 22.10 -6.84 12.40
CA MET A 33 21.47 -7.94 11.66
C MET A 33 21.63 -7.77 10.14
N TRP A 34 21.40 -6.57 9.60
CA TRP A 34 21.53 -6.32 8.16
C TRP A 34 22.97 -6.39 7.69
N GLU A 35 23.93 -5.92 8.49
CA GLU A 35 25.37 -6.05 8.21
C GLU A 35 25.79 -7.51 8.09
N LYS A 36 25.42 -8.35 9.07
CA LYS A 36 25.67 -9.81 9.03
C LYS A 36 25.06 -10.45 7.80
N ARG A 37 23.79 -10.13 7.49
CA ARG A 37 23.08 -10.66 6.32
C ARG A 37 23.77 -10.30 5.00
N LEU A 38 24.25 -9.06 4.86
CA LEU A 38 24.97 -8.60 3.67
C LEU A 38 26.34 -9.27 3.55
N THR A 39 27.04 -9.46 4.67
CA THR A 39 28.33 -10.16 4.75
C THR A 39 28.20 -11.62 4.32
N GLU A 40 27.09 -12.28 4.67
CA GLU A 40 26.75 -13.62 4.23
C GLU A 40 26.33 -13.70 2.73
N GLY A 41 26.31 -12.57 2.01
CA GLY A 41 25.95 -12.52 0.59
C GLY A 41 24.44 -12.72 0.32
N LYS A 42 23.58 -12.65 1.35
CA LYS A 42 22.13 -12.81 1.18
C LYS A 42 21.56 -11.62 0.40
N PRO A 43 20.71 -11.85 -0.62
CA PRO A 43 20.17 -10.76 -1.42
C PRO A 43 19.21 -9.88 -0.60
N VAL A 44 19.19 -8.60 -0.96
CA VAL A 44 18.24 -7.63 -0.43
C VAL A 44 16.88 -7.87 -1.09
N PRO A 45 15.80 -8.07 -0.32
CA PRO A 45 14.48 -8.28 -0.90
C PRO A 45 14.05 -7.10 -1.77
N PRO A 46 13.36 -7.33 -2.89
CA PRO A 46 12.81 -6.24 -3.69
C PRO A 46 11.75 -5.48 -2.90
N VAL A 47 11.71 -4.16 -3.06
CA VAL A 47 10.65 -3.32 -2.48
C VAL A 47 9.39 -3.50 -3.30
N ARG A 48 8.43 -4.29 -2.78
CA ARG A 48 7.13 -4.47 -3.41
C ARG A 48 6.25 -3.27 -3.07
N ARG A 49 5.77 -2.55 -4.09
CA ARG A 49 4.66 -1.61 -3.94
C ARG A 49 3.36 -2.41 -3.97
N ALA A 50 2.39 -2.01 -3.15
CA ALA A 50 1.05 -2.57 -3.23
C ALA A 50 0.53 -2.31 -4.67
N ILE A 51 0.17 -3.37 -5.37
CA ILE A 51 -0.57 -3.24 -6.64
C ILE A 51 -1.98 -2.78 -6.28
N ALA A 52 -2.53 -1.87 -7.08
CA ALA A 52 -3.93 -1.49 -6.91
C ALA A 52 -4.79 -2.74 -6.97
N ALA A 53 -5.80 -2.83 -6.10
CA ALA A 53 -6.82 -3.86 -6.23
C ALA A 53 -7.43 -3.78 -7.64
N PRO A 54 -7.76 -4.91 -8.27
CA PRO A 54 -8.46 -4.88 -9.55
C PRO A 54 -9.73 -4.05 -9.40
N ALA A 55 -9.95 -3.10 -10.31
CA ALA A 55 -11.16 -2.29 -10.30
C ALA A 55 -12.35 -3.24 -10.51
N ALA A 56 -13.27 -3.27 -9.55
CA ALA A 56 -14.53 -3.98 -9.72
C ALA A 56 -15.37 -3.24 -10.77
N ASP A 57 -16.12 -3.97 -11.61
CA ASP A 57 -17.09 -3.33 -12.51
C ASP A 57 -18.13 -2.56 -11.69
N HIS A 58 -18.08 -1.24 -11.75
CA HIS A 58 -18.93 -0.35 -10.94
C HIS A 58 -20.39 -0.26 -11.44
N GLY A 59 -20.76 -1.08 -12.42
CA GLY A 59 -22.06 -0.99 -13.09
C GLY A 59 -22.25 0.36 -13.82
N PRO A 60 -23.45 0.59 -14.38
CA PRO A 60 -23.75 1.87 -15.02
C PRO A 60 -23.80 3.00 -13.99
N THR A 61 -23.08 4.07 -14.29
CA THR A 61 -23.13 5.32 -13.53
C THR A 61 -24.54 5.93 -13.54
N PRO A 62 -24.92 6.75 -12.54
CA PRO A 62 -26.23 7.40 -12.52
C PRO A 62 -26.55 8.21 -13.80
N ILE A 63 -25.55 8.85 -14.41
CA ILE A 63 -25.75 9.60 -15.66
C ILE A 63 -26.05 8.67 -16.85
N GLN A 64 -25.48 7.47 -16.89
CA GLN A 64 -25.78 6.47 -17.91
C GLN A 64 -27.21 5.94 -17.76
N LEU A 65 -27.69 5.75 -16.53
CA LEU A 65 -29.08 5.38 -16.27
C LEU A 65 -30.05 6.48 -16.72
N LEU A 66 -29.73 7.74 -16.43
CA LEU A 66 -30.52 8.89 -16.87
C LEU A 66 -30.55 9.01 -18.40
N LEU A 67 -29.40 8.85 -19.07
CA LEU A 67 -29.31 8.88 -20.53
C LEU A 67 -30.11 7.72 -21.16
N ALA A 68 -30.03 6.51 -20.61
CA ALA A 68 -30.80 5.36 -21.07
C ALA A 68 -32.32 5.62 -20.94
N LYS A 69 -32.75 6.22 -19.82
CA LYS A 69 -34.15 6.63 -19.62
C LYS A 69 -34.58 7.69 -20.63
N TYR A 70 -33.75 8.71 -20.86
CA TYR A 70 -34.03 9.74 -21.86
C TYR A 70 -34.20 9.15 -23.26
N ASN A 71 -33.25 8.29 -23.68
CA ASN A 71 -33.30 7.65 -24.99
C ASN A 71 -34.55 6.79 -25.18
N ARG A 72 -34.96 6.05 -24.13
CA ARG A 72 -36.21 5.26 -24.13
C ARG A 72 -37.45 6.15 -24.26
N ASN A 73 -37.47 7.29 -23.59
CA ASN A 73 -38.61 8.20 -23.66
C ASN A 73 -38.70 8.85 -25.05
N LYS A 74 -37.55 9.24 -25.63
CA LYS A 74 -37.46 9.80 -26.98
C LYS A 74 -37.90 8.79 -28.04
N SER A 75 -37.48 7.53 -27.95
CA SER A 75 -37.92 6.49 -28.88
C SER A 75 -39.42 6.21 -28.80
N ASN A 76 -40.02 6.44 -27.63
CA ASN A 76 -41.44 6.25 -27.38
C ASN A 76 -42.28 7.51 -27.71
N GLY A 77 -41.67 8.56 -28.26
CA GLY A 77 -42.37 9.82 -28.60
C GLY A 77 -42.89 10.59 -27.38
N MET A 78 -42.39 10.28 -26.18
CA MET A 78 -42.79 10.95 -24.94
C MET A 78 -41.97 12.22 -24.66
N VAL A 79 -40.91 12.46 -25.44
CA VAL A 79 -39.99 13.61 -25.40
C VAL A 79 -39.50 13.90 -26.82
#